data_AF-A0A069PL04-F1
#
_entry.id   AF-A0A069PL04-F1
#
_cell.length_a   1.000
_cell.length_b   1.000
_cell.length_c   1.000
_cell.angle_alpha   90.00
_cell.angle_beta   90.00
_cell.angle_gamma   90.00
#
_symmetry.space_group_name_H-M   'P 1'
#
loop_
_entity.id
_entity.type
_entity.pdbx_description
1 polymer ?
#
loop_
_entity_poly.entity_id
_entity_poly.type
_entity_poly.pdbx_seq_one_letter_code
_entity_poly.pdbx_strand_id
1 'polypeptide(L)' 'MLRYLIGLGIPYVGVIGLLPWIATKDAYILGVPLLYAWIFLWFVLTSGCLFVCWHFFDRHVPDSDPRNA' A
#
# COMPACT_ATOMS: atom_id res chain seq x y z
N MET A 1 -17.42 -0.99 0.33
CA MET A 1 -16.46 -1.90 0.98
C MET A 1 -15.43 -2.51 0.01
N LEU A 2 -15.79 -2.79 -1.24
CA LEU A 2 -14.88 -3.36 -2.26
C LEU A 2 -13.59 -2.55 -2.51
N ARG A 3 -13.65 -1.22 -2.37
CA ARG A 3 -12.47 -0.33 -2.43
C ARG A 3 -11.36 -0.68 -1.43
N TYR A 4 -11.72 -1.08 -0.21
CA TYR A 4 -10.74 -1.46 0.81
C TYR A 4 -10.08 -2.81 0.49
N LEU A 5 -10.83 -3.74 -0.11
CA LEU A 5 -10.28 -5.02 -0.54
C LEU A 5 -9.22 -4.86 -1.62
N ILE A 6 -9.39 -3.92 -2.56
CA ILE A 6 -8.44 -3.70 -3.64
C ILE A 6 -7.26 -2.84 -3.16
N GLY A 7 -7.54 -1.72 -2.47
CA GLY A 7 -6.50 -0.82 -1.98
C GLY A 7 -5.71 -1.32 -0.77
N LEU A 8 -6.24 -2.24 0.03
CA LEU A 8 -5.52 -2.85 1.15
C LEU A 8 -5.06 -4.27 0.84
N GLY A 9 -5.82 -5.01 0.01
CA GLY A 9 -5.44 -6.36 -0.38
C GLY A 9 -4.19 -6.41 -1.25
N ILE A 10 -4.06 -5.50 -2.23
CA ILE A 10 -2.86 -5.41 -3.07
C ILE A 10 -1.60 -5.15 -2.23
N PRO A 11 -1.56 -4.14 -1.34
CA PRO A 11 -0.36 -3.92 -0.55
C PRO A 11 -0.12 -5.07 0.42
N TYR A 12 -1.16 -5.63 1.04
CA TYR A 12 -1.00 -6.75 1.97
C TYR A 12 -0.42 -8.01 1.31
N VAL A 13 -0.97 -8.42 0.16
CA VAL A 13 -0.48 -9.57 -0.60
C VAL A 13 0.93 -9.34 -1.10
N GLY A 14 1.24 -8.12 -1.53
CA GLY A 14 2.58 -7.78 -1.96
C GLY A 14 3.60 -7.79 -0.81
N VAL A 15 3.27 -7.24 0.37
CA VAL A 15 4.15 -7.26 1.56
C VAL A 15 4.46 -8.69 1.93
N ILE A 16 3.41 -9.47 2.20
CA ILE A 16 3.49 -10.82 2.78
C ILE A 16 4.05 -11.81 1.75
N GLY A 17 3.63 -11.70 0.49
CA GLY A 17 4.01 -12.62 -0.58
C GLY A 17 5.47 -12.47 -1.03
N LEU A 18 5.99 -11.23 -1.10
CA LEU A 18 7.40 -11.00 -1.46
C LEU A 18 8.34 -10.97 -0.25
N LEU A 19 7.81 -10.90 0.98
CA LEU A 19 8.61 -10.95 2.22
C LEU A 19 9.59 -12.13 2.26
N PRO A 20 9.16 -13.41 2.05
CA PRO A 20 10.08 -14.53 2.14
C PRO A 20 11.18 -14.48 1.08
N TRP A 21 10.89 -13.93 -0.10
CA TRP A 21 11.87 -13.80 -1.17
C TRP A 21 12.96 -12.77 -0.82
N ILE A 22 12.55 -11.63 -0.26
CA ILE A 22 13.46 -10.54 0.09
C ILE A 22 14.20 -10.82 1.40
N ALA A 23 13.57 -11.51 2.36
CA ALA A 23 14.23 -11.96 3.57
C ALA A 23 15.34 -12.98 3.30
N THR A 24 15.25 -13.76 2.22
CA THR A 24 16.31 -14.70 1.81
C THR A 24 17.44 -14.01 1.04
N LYS A 25 17.25 -12.75 0.62
CA LYS A 25 18.26 -11.99 -0.11
C LYS A 25 19.08 -11.17 0.89
N ASP A 26 20.29 -11.63 1.20
CA ASP A 26 21.32 -10.86 1.92
C ASP A 26 21.92 -9.75 1.03
N ALA A 27 21.05 -8.93 0.45
CA ALA A 27 21.43 -7.80 -0.36
C ALA A 27 21.57 -6.56 0.53
N TYR A 28 22.64 -5.81 0.34
CA TYR A 28 22.91 -4.58 1.06
C TYR A 28 22.97 -3.43 0.07
N ILE A 29 22.20 -2.37 0.32
CA ILE A 29 22.25 -1.11 -0.41
C ILE A 29 23.01 -0.13 0.46
N LEU A 30 24.18 0.33 0.01
CA LEU A 30 25.04 1.28 0.74
C LEU A 30 25.38 0.83 2.18
N GLY A 31 25.49 -0.48 2.41
CA GLY A 31 25.75 -1.06 3.75
C GLY A 31 24.51 -1.28 4.61
N VAL A 32 23.31 -0.90 4.12
CA VAL A 32 22.03 -1.12 4.81
C VAL A 32 21.31 -2.33 4.19
N PRO A 33 20.76 -3.26 5.00
CA PRO A 33 19.99 -4.39 4.46
C PRO A 33 18.85 -3.94 3.54
N LEU A 34 18.70 -4.63 2.40
CA LEU A 34 17.64 -4.42 1.40
C LEU A 34 16.24 -4.48 2.03
N LEU A 35 16.08 -5.27 3.09
CA LEU A 35 14.85 -5.38 3.86
C LEU A 35 14.32 -4.01 4.33
N TYR A 36 15.20 -3.08 4.70
CA TYR A 36 14.78 -1.74 5.11
C TYR A 36 14.27 -0.91 3.93
N ALA A 37 14.97 -0.94 2.79
CA ALA A 37 14.52 -0.28 1.57
C ALA A 37 13.15 -0.83 1.11
N TRP A 38 12.94 -2.13 1.28
CA TRP A 38 11.67 -2.80 1.03
C TRP A 38 10.53 -2.30 1.93
N ILE A 39 10.77 -2.17 3.23
CA ILE A 39 9.79 -1.61 4.18
C ILE A 39 9.42 -0.16 3.80
N PHE A 40 10.41 0.66 3.43
CA PHE A 40 10.15 2.02 2.95
C PHE A 40 9.32 2.04 1.65
N LEU A 41 9.61 1.14 0.72
CA LEU A 41 8.81 0.98 -0.49
C LEU A 41 7.35 0.66 -0.17
N TRP A 42 7.10 -0.22 0.82
CA TRP A 42 5.75 -0.53 1.28
C TRP A 42 5.04 0.64 1.90
N PHE A 43 5.76 1.51 2.61
CA PHE A 43 5.19 2.72 3.16
C PHE A 43 4.64 3.63 2.05
N VAL A 44 5.45 3.85 1.00
CA VAL A 44 5.04 4.62 -0.19
C VAL A 44 3.90 3.93 -0.91
N LEU A 45 3.95 2.61 -1.10
CA LEU A 45 2.90 1.87 -1.80
C LEU A 45 1.58 1.89 -1.03
N THR A 46 1.61 1.83 0.30
CA THR A 46 0.41 1.94 1.16
C THR A 46 -0.20 3.33 1.05
N SER A 47 0.63 4.37 1.10
CA SER A 47 0.19 5.75 0.87
C SER A 47 -0.41 5.93 -0.54
N GLY A 48 0.25 5.40 -1.57
CA GLY A 48 -0.22 5.40 -2.94
C GLY A 48 -1.53 4.62 -3.11
N CYS A 49 -1.70 3.49 -2.43
CA CYS A 49 -2.95 2.72 -2.45
C CYS A 49 -4.11 3.51 -1.84
N LEU A 50 -3.89 4.20 -0.72
CA LEU A 50 -4.88 5.10 -0.13
C LEU A 50 -5.23 6.23 -1.11
N PHE A 51 -4.22 6.81 -1.76
CA PHE A 51 -4.41 7.87 -2.75
C PHE A 51 -5.19 7.40 -3.99
N VAL A 52 -4.88 6.21 -4.52
CA VAL A 52 -5.60 5.61 -5.66
C VAL A 52 -7.03 5.26 -5.28
N CYS A 53 -7.25 4.72 -4.08
CA CYS A 53 -8.59 4.51 -3.53
C CYS A 53 -9.41 5.80 -3.49
N TRP A 54 -8.79 6.88 -2.98
CA TRP A 54 -9.42 8.19 -2.95
C TRP A 54 -9.74 8.70 -4.37
N HIS A 55 -8.77 8.65 -5.26
CA HIS A 55 -8.89 9.17 -6.62
C HIS A 55 -9.95 8.44 -7.47
N PHE A 56 -10.03 7.11 -7.39
CA PHE A 56 -10.97 6.32 -8.18
C PHE A 56 -12.37 6.22 -7.56
N PHE A 57 -12.46 6.05 -6.23
CA PHE A 57 -13.74 5.78 -5.56
C PHE A 57 -14.33 6.96 -4.78
N ASP A 58 -13.51 7.83 -4.23
CA ASP A 58 -13.99 8.91 -3.35
C ASP A 58 -14.29 10.21 -4.11
N ARG A 59 -13.67 10.41 -5.28
CA ARG A 59 -14.02 11.46 -6.26
C ARG A 59 -15.52 11.51 -6.62
N HIS A 60 -16.24 10.39 -6.50
CA HIS A 60 -17.64 10.28 -6.90
C HIS A 60 -18.62 10.33 -5.72
N VAL A 61 -18.17 10.61 -4.49
CA VAL A 61 -19.10 10.90 -3.37
C VAL A 61 -19.61 12.32 -3.57
N PRO A 62 -20.89 12.54 -3.91
CA PRO A 62 -21.44 13.89 -3.99
C PRO A 62 -21.59 14.44 -2.57
N ASP A 63 -21.30 15.74 -2.38
CA ASP A 63 -21.39 16.46 -1.10
C ASP A 63 -22.77 16.38 -0.41
N SER A 64 -23.78 15.83 -1.08
CA SER A 64 -25.13 15.59 -0.56
C SER A 64 -25.29 14.30 0.28
N ASP A 65 -24.21 13.63 0.69
CA ASP A 65 -24.28 12.45 1.58
C ASP A 65 -24.66 12.88 3.02
N PRO A 66 -25.78 12.41 3.60
CA PRO A 66 -26.24 12.78 4.94
C PRO A 66 -25.31 12.37 6.09
N ARG A 67 -24.22 11.65 5.79
CA ARG A 67 -23.16 11.30 6.76
C ARG A 67 -22.10 12.40 6.97
N ASN A 68 -22.16 13.47 6.18
CA ASN A 68 -21.33 14.67 6.29
C ASN A 68 -22.04 15.82 7.04
N ALA A 69 -23.26 15.57 7.55
CA ALA A 69 -24.04 16.52 8.34
C ALA A 69 -23.83 16.31 9.85
#